data_AF-A0A1V9XEB2-F1
#
_entry.id   AF-A0A1V9XEB2-F1
#
_cell.length_a   1.000
_cell.length_b   1.000
_cell.length_c   1.000
_cell.angle_alpha   90.00
_cell.angle_beta   90.00
_cell.angle_gamma   90.00
#
_symmetry.space_group_name_H-M   'P 1'
#
loop_
_entity.id
_entity.type
_entity.pdbx_description
1 polymer ?
#
loop_
_entity_poly.entity_id
_entity_poly.type
_entity_poly.pdbx_seq_one_letter_code
_entity_poly.pdbx_strand_id
1 'polypeptide(L)'
;MNDMDTTWVLVCMLISQVPTRGRIQHDLFTGRHSSQREKPSPLLRQFQKGESVATEPVSIAIVLLPGSHSLGKPVREVGAILRNVNETVILYGVLLVTEHTQAADSIPTSVPISHNIDKQRNGSILVRTGLIFAPTNWSRSNMPKTSYLLTKLLLFDELITFGFLPLMPDWMEESMSIIGFLSLSDLVIPGTYQSAAYRRYRVNDMFRPRVGFIYTQEEDIFTQLLYGIRYLDLRPAAQRNAASKYGYDYWILNGRMPTGHELAPILEDVANFLNIFPAEVVFIDISPVVYTDEECAGLIQLVAEKLGNVFTLTKIERMDFACYFEGGSECPPLVWYLSTLDTLPKSSFSE
;
A
#
# COMPACT_ATOMS: atom_id res chain seq x y z
N MET A 1 -26.24 -20.58 -0.92
CA MET A 1 -24.96 -20.23 -0.28
C MET A 1 -23.90 -21.05 -0.97
N ASN A 2 -23.28 -20.51 -2.01
CA ASN A 2 -22.10 -21.03 -2.68
C ASN A 2 -21.51 -19.82 -3.42
N ASP A 3 -20.65 -19.09 -2.70
CA ASP A 3 -19.72 -18.13 -3.31
C ASP A 3 -18.67 -18.95 -4.05
N MET A 4 -18.57 -18.76 -5.36
CA MET A 4 -17.36 -19.10 -6.11
C MET A 4 -16.84 -17.81 -6.74
N ASP A 5 -16.07 -17.06 -5.96
CA ASP A 5 -15.17 -16.02 -6.47
C ASP A 5 -14.04 -16.70 -7.24
N THR A 6 -13.88 -16.38 -8.52
CA THR A 6 -12.65 -16.69 -9.27
C THR A 6 -11.86 -15.39 -9.41
N THR A 7 -10.59 -15.43 -9.03
CA THR A 7 -9.62 -14.33 -8.89
C THR A 7 -8.67 -14.30 -10.10
N TRP A 8 -8.22 -13.12 -10.53
CA TRP A 8 -7.42 -12.89 -11.74
C TRP A 8 -6.14 -12.15 -11.40
N VAL A 9 -5.15 -12.15 -12.28
CA VAL A 9 -3.91 -11.40 -12.04
C VAL A 9 -3.44 -10.81 -13.36
N LEU A 10 -3.69 -9.53 -13.58
CA LEU A 10 -2.92 -8.74 -14.56
C LEU A 10 -1.55 -8.45 -13.97
N VAL A 11 -0.51 -8.38 -14.80
CA VAL A 11 0.83 -8.02 -14.36
C VAL A 11 1.29 -6.80 -15.15
N CYS A 12 1.28 -5.62 -14.55
CA CYS A 12 1.85 -4.43 -15.18
C CYS A 12 3.35 -4.38 -14.92
N MET A 13 4.15 -4.65 -15.95
CA MET A 13 5.60 -4.52 -15.95
C MET A 13 6.03 -3.43 -16.92
N LEU A 14 6.88 -2.51 -16.46
CA LEU A 14 7.70 -1.70 -17.35
C LEU A 14 8.98 -2.49 -17.69
N ILE A 15 9.09 -2.98 -18.91
CA ILE A 15 10.37 -3.49 -19.43
C ILE A 15 11.15 -2.28 -19.96
N SER A 16 11.83 -1.56 -19.08
CA SER A 16 12.86 -0.61 -19.49
C SER A 16 14.09 -1.41 -19.92
N GLN A 17 14.48 -1.35 -21.19
CA GLN A 17 15.83 -1.72 -21.58
C GLN A 17 16.79 -0.72 -20.93
N VAL A 18 17.35 -1.09 -19.79
CA VAL A 18 18.29 -0.26 -19.02
C VAL A 18 19.48 0.10 -19.93
N PRO A 19 19.66 1.38 -20.33
CA PRO A 19 20.93 1.82 -20.82
C PRO A 19 21.83 1.92 -19.60
N THR A 20 22.90 1.12 -19.56
CA THR A 20 23.98 1.33 -18.61
C THR A 20 24.58 2.72 -18.84
N ARG A 21 24.18 3.72 -18.03
CA ARG A 21 25.00 4.79 -17.42
C ARG A 21 24.23 6.11 -17.26
N GLY A 22 24.31 6.63 -16.03
CA GLY A 22 23.95 8.01 -15.68
C GLY A 22 23.76 8.11 -14.17
N ARG A 23 24.88 8.14 -13.43
CA ARG A 23 24.91 8.23 -11.97
C ARG A 23 24.32 9.57 -11.53
N ILE A 24 23.00 9.63 -11.34
CA ILE A 24 22.35 10.66 -10.53
C ILE A 24 22.66 10.29 -9.08
N GLN A 25 23.29 11.20 -8.34
CA GLN A 25 23.55 11.01 -6.91
C GLN A 25 22.22 10.90 -6.16
N HIS A 26 21.76 9.66 -5.96
CA HIS A 26 20.77 9.30 -4.95
C HIS A 26 21.49 9.08 -3.61
N ASP A 27 22.02 10.15 -3.04
CA ASP A 27 22.32 10.18 -1.61
C ASP A 27 21.03 10.61 -0.91
N LEU A 28 20.23 9.64 -0.42
CA LEU A 28 19.34 9.77 0.76
C LEU A 28 18.37 8.59 1.00
N PHE A 29 18.30 7.57 0.15
CA PHE A 29 17.30 6.49 0.31
C PHE A 29 17.77 5.18 0.93
N THR A 30 19.07 4.97 1.16
CA THR A 30 19.50 3.79 1.92
C THR A 30 19.77 4.16 3.37
N GLY A 31 18.94 3.66 4.28
CA GLY A 31 19.24 3.57 5.71
C GLY A 31 20.42 2.63 6.02
N ARG A 32 21.48 2.63 5.20
CA ARG A 32 22.80 2.09 5.54
C ARG A 32 23.72 3.26 5.86
N HIS A 33 23.54 3.84 7.03
CA HIS A 33 24.63 4.56 7.65
C HIS A 33 25.76 3.57 7.92
N SER A 34 26.93 3.81 7.32
CA SER A 34 28.19 3.28 7.78
C SER A 34 28.24 3.43 9.31
N SER A 35 28.40 2.33 10.02
CA SER A 35 28.55 2.32 11.47
C SER A 35 29.82 3.05 11.89
N GLN A 36 29.79 4.38 11.91
CA GLN A 36 30.61 5.10 12.88
C GLN A 36 29.91 4.87 14.21
N ARG A 37 30.46 3.93 14.99
CA ARG A 37 30.10 3.72 16.39
C ARG A 37 30.36 5.03 17.13
N GLU A 38 29.34 5.86 17.27
CA GLU A 38 29.33 6.84 18.35
C GLU A 38 29.40 6.03 19.66
N LYS A 39 30.44 6.33 20.45
CA LYS A 39 30.66 5.63 21.71
C LYS A 39 29.48 5.96 22.63
N PRO A 40 28.81 4.95 23.24
CA PRO A 40 27.73 5.22 24.18
C PRO A 40 28.23 6.11 25.31
N SER A 41 27.38 7.06 25.73
CA SER A 41 27.70 8.03 26.78
C SER A 41 28.07 7.33 28.09
N PRO A 42 28.89 7.95 28.95
CA PRO A 42 29.39 7.32 30.19
C PRO A 42 28.29 6.80 31.13
N LEU A 43 27.08 7.40 31.05
CA LEU A 43 25.92 6.99 31.84
C LEU A 43 25.38 5.61 31.42
N LEU A 44 25.37 5.29 30.12
CA LEU A 44 24.93 3.97 29.62
C LEU A 44 25.82 2.82 30.12
N ARG A 45 27.11 3.09 30.41
CA ARG A 45 28.06 2.07 30.90
C ARG A 45 27.85 1.69 32.37
N GLN A 46 27.24 2.56 33.18
CA GLN A 46 26.95 2.25 34.57
C GLN A 46 25.71 1.35 34.72
N PHE A 47 24.75 1.42 33.79
CA PHE A 47 23.55 0.58 33.81
C PHE A 47 23.75 -0.82 33.23
N GLN A 48 24.78 -1.05 32.41
CA GLN A 48 25.12 -2.38 31.86
C GLN A 48 25.89 -3.30 32.83
N LYS A 49 26.13 -2.86 34.07
CA LYS A 49 26.92 -3.63 35.06
C LYS A 49 26.11 -4.59 35.96
N GLY A 50 24.80 -4.72 35.74
CA GLY A 50 23.97 -5.74 36.39
C GLY A 50 23.23 -6.57 35.34
N GLU A 51 23.53 -7.87 35.31
CA GLU A 51 22.88 -8.92 34.51
C GLU A 51 23.16 -8.95 33.00
N SER A 52 24.12 -9.81 32.64
CA SER A 52 24.39 -10.28 31.28
C SER A 52 23.32 -11.30 30.85
N VAL A 53 22.19 -10.79 30.35
CA VAL A 53 21.44 -11.45 29.28
C VAL A 53 21.55 -10.50 28.10
N ALA A 54 21.99 -10.98 26.94
CA ALA A 54 22.00 -10.16 25.73
C ALA A 54 20.54 -9.86 25.34
N THR A 55 19.96 -8.81 25.93
CA THR A 55 18.64 -8.33 25.53
C THR A 55 18.83 -7.69 24.17
N GLU A 56 18.11 -8.21 23.17
CA GLU A 56 18.04 -7.59 21.85
C GLU A 56 17.82 -6.08 21.97
N PRO A 57 18.41 -5.26 21.06
CA PRO A 57 18.24 -3.82 21.12
C PRO A 57 16.75 -3.44 21.04
N VAL A 58 16.39 -2.37 21.74
CA VAL A 58 15.05 -1.78 21.63
C VAL A 58 14.81 -1.41 20.17
N SER A 59 13.66 -1.83 19.64
CA SER A 59 13.24 -1.48 18.29
C SER A 59 11.92 -0.73 18.33
N ILE A 60 11.69 0.10 17.30
CA ILE A 60 10.48 0.92 17.15
C ILE A 60 9.91 0.74 15.76
N ALA A 61 8.60 0.53 15.66
CA ALA A 61 7.85 0.55 14.42
C ALA A 61 6.71 1.57 14.54
N ILE A 62 6.60 2.46 13.55
CA ILE A 62 5.54 3.48 13.53
C ILE A 62 4.37 2.95 12.72
N VAL A 63 3.19 3.08 13.29
CA VAL A 63 1.95 2.49 12.75
C VAL A 63 0.85 3.53 12.70
N LEU A 64 -0.09 3.36 11.78
CA LEU A 64 -1.36 4.07 11.81
C LEU A 64 -2.39 3.20 12.53
N LEU A 65 -2.95 3.73 13.60
CA LEU A 65 -3.97 3.09 14.40
C LEU A 65 -5.36 3.61 14.01
N PRO A 66 -6.40 2.77 14.12
CA PRO A 66 -7.75 3.28 14.23
C PRO A 66 -7.80 4.13 15.52
N GLY A 67 -8.11 5.42 15.39
CA GLY A 67 -8.17 6.33 16.52
C GLY A 67 -9.08 5.85 17.63
N SER A 68 -8.84 6.32 18.85
CA SER A 68 -9.69 5.97 19.99
C SER A 68 -11.12 6.51 19.80
N HIS A 69 -12.11 5.65 20.00
CA HIS A 69 -13.53 6.02 20.01
C HIS A 69 -13.90 6.99 21.14
N SER A 70 -13.04 7.15 22.15
CA SER A 70 -13.34 7.92 23.38
C SER A 70 -13.57 9.43 23.16
N LEU A 71 -13.21 9.98 21.98
CA LEU A 71 -13.39 11.40 21.65
C LEU A 71 -14.44 11.65 20.56
N GLY A 72 -15.27 10.67 20.22
CA GLY A 72 -16.34 10.83 19.22
C GLY A 72 -15.83 11.11 17.80
N LYS A 73 -14.54 10.89 17.54
CA LYS A 73 -13.93 11.00 16.21
C LYS A 73 -12.95 9.85 16.01
N PRO A 74 -13.28 8.83 15.21
CA PRO A 74 -12.28 7.93 14.68
C PRO A 74 -11.45 8.75 13.70
N VAL A 75 -10.31 9.21 14.19
CA VAL A 75 -9.30 9.86 13.38
C VAL A 75 -8.10 8.96 13.42
N ARG A 76 -7.50 8.64 12.27
CA ARG A 76 -6.26 7.88 12.21
C ARG A 76 -5.27 8.49 13.19
N GLU A 77 -4.67 7.64 14.01
CA GLU A 77 -3.75 8.07 15.05
C GLU A 77 -2.38 7.47 14.76
N VAL A 78 -1.33 8.27 14.94
CA VAL A 78 0.04 7.74 14.90
C VAL A 78 0.27 6.92 16.16
N GLY A 79 0.73 5.69 16.01
CA GLY A 79 1.14 4.83 17.11
C GLY A 79 2.60 4.40 16.95
N ALA A 80 3.19 3.95 18.05
CA ALA A 80 4.50 3.32 18.05
C ALA A 80 4.44 1.96 18.72
N ILE A 81 4.89 0.92 18.03
CA ILE A 81 5.15 -0.38 18.62
C ILE A 81 6.62 -0.41 19.02
N LEU A 82 6.87 -0.52 20.33
CA LEU A 82 8.22 -0.70 20.87
C LEU A 82 8.39 -2.16 21.26
N ARG A 83 9.54 -2.74 20.91
CA ARG A 83 9.90 -4.12 21.27
C ARG A 83 11.18 -4.14 22.08
N ASN A 84 11.33 -5.20 22.87
CA ASN A 84 12.48 -5.41 23.76
C ASN A 84 12.67 -4.27 24.77
N VAL A 85 11.56 -3.66 25.21
CA VAL A 85 11.59 -2.59 26.22
C VAL A 85 11.63 -3.16 27.63
N ASN A 86 12.40 -2.52 28.51
CA ASN A 86 12.44 -2.81 29.95
C ASN A 86 11.65 -1.77 30.75
N GLU A 87 11.53 -1.99 32.07
CA GLU A 87 10.79 -1.09 32.96
C GLU A 87 11.35 0.34 32.97
N THR A 88 12.66 0.52 32.80
CA THR A 88 13.29 1.85 32.74
C THR A 88 12.79 2.65 31.53
N VAL A 89 12.74 2.03 30.35
CA VAL A 89 12.17 2.66 29.14
C VAL A 89 10.69 2.95 29.31
N ILE A 90 9.94 2.04 29.95
CA ILE A 90 8.51 2.24 30.21
C ILE A 90 8.26 3.45 31.13
N LEU A 91 9.04 3.58 32.21
CA LEU A 91 8.83 4.61 33.22
C LEU A 91 9.32 6.00 32.79
N TYR A 92 10.45 6.05 32.08
CA TYR A 92 11.17 7.31 31.82
C TYR A 92 11.34 7.63 30.33
N GLY A 93 10.99 6.71 29.44
CA GLY A 93 11.12 6.92 28.01
C GLY A 93 10.09 7.90 27.47
N VAL A 94 10.52 8.66 26.46
CA VAL A 94 9.70 9.67 25.78
C VAL A 94 9.81 9.45 24.28
N LEU A 95 8.67 9.43 23.59
CA LEU A 95 8.63 9.51 22.14
C LEU A 95 8.59 10.97 21.71
N LEU A 96 9.53 11.39 20.88
CA LEU A 96 9.45 12.65 20.14
C LEU A 96 8.98 12.34 18.72
N VAL A 97 7.77 12.77 18.39
CA VAL A 97 7.17 12.58 17.07
C VAL A 97 7.22 13.90 16.32
N THR A 98 7.76 13.87 15.11
CA THR A 98 7.94 15.04 14.25
C THR A 98 7.38 14.71 12.88
N GLU A 99 6.48 15.56 12.38
CA GLU A 99 6.12 15.55 10.96
C GLU A 99 7.36 15.87 10.16
N HIS A 100 7.88 14.88 9.45
CA HIS A 100 9.04 15.05 8.60
C HIS A 100 8.58 15.63 7.25
N THR A 101 7.95 16.80 7.32
CA THR A 101 7.82 17.67 6.16
C THR A 101 9.17 18.35 5.93
N GLN A 102 9.45 18.84 4.72
CA GLN A 102 10.70 19.55 4.43
C GLN A 102 10.86 20.88 5.20
N ALA A 103 9.89 21.23 6.06
CA ALA A 103 9.95 22.40 6.91
C ALA A 103 10.76 22.09 8.17
N ALA A 104 11.90 22.77 8.34
CA ALA A 104 12.76 22.67 9.52
C ALA A 104 12.10 23.16 10.83
N ASP A 105 10.84 23.60 10.78
CA ASP A 105 10.16 24.36 11.84
C ASP A 105 9.06 23.56 12.56
N SER A 106 8.85 22.27 12.23
CA SER A 106 7.82 21.48 12.92
C SER A 106 8.24 21.20 14.37
N ILE A 107 7.45 21.70 15.33
CA ILE A 107 7.68 21.46 16.76
C ILE A 107 7.38 19.98 17.06
N PRO A 108 8.35 19.20 17.58
CA PRO A 108 8.10 17.81 17.94
C PRO A 108 7.04 17.69 19.03
N THR A 109 6.15 16.72 18.90
CA THR A 109 5.23 16.35 19.97
C THR A 109 5.91 15.34 20.89
N SER A 110 5.95 15.68 22.17
CA SER A 110 6.51 14.83 23.22
C SER A 110 5.43 13.95 23.84
N VAL A 111 5.65 12.64 23.83
CA VAL A 111 4.72 11.62 24.31
C VAL A 111 5.42 10.76 25.35
N PRO A 112 5.19 10.98 26.65
CA PRO A 112 5.70 10.12 27.72
C PRO A 112 5.15 8.70 27.58
N ILE A 113 6.02 7.68 27.60
CA ILE A 113 5.59 6.29 27.41
C ILE A 113 4.65 5.84 28.53
N SER A 114 5.02 6.09 29.78
CA SER A 114 4.34 5.59 30.98
C SER A 114 2.83 5.88 31.02
N HIS A 115 2.37 6.96 30.39
CA HIS A 115 0.97 7.39 30.40
C HIS A 115 0.18 7.02 29.14
N ASN A 116 0.85 6.48 28.12
CA ASN A 116 0.31 6.33 26.78
C ASN A 116 0.36 4.89 26.23
N ILE A 117 0.61 3.91 27.11
CA ILE A 117 0.57 2.49 26.73
C ILE A 117 -0.89 2.05 26.52
N ASP A 118 -1.21 1.64 25.30
CA ASP A 118 -2.51 1.04 24.93
C ASP A 118 -2.51 -0.47 25.20
N LYS A 119 -1.41 -1.15 24.87
CA LYS A 119 -1.24 -2.59 25.05
C LYS A 119 0.19 -2.94 25.44
N GLN A 120 0.35 -3.99 26.24
CA GLN A 120 1.65 -4.53 26.62
C GLN A 120 1.63 -6.06 26.58
N ARG A 121 2.66 -6.66 25.96
CA ARG A 121 2.84 -8.11 25.90
C ARG A 121 4.31 -8.46 25.67
N ASN A 122 4.88 -9.33 26.51
CA ASN A 122 6.20 -9.95 26.32
C ASN A 122 7.30 -8.95 25.89
N GLY A 123 7.56 -7.92 26.70
CA GLY A 123 8.59 -6.92 26.40
C GLY A 123 8.28 -6.03 25.19
N SER A 124 7.07 -6.08 24.65
CA SER A 124 6.58 -5.20 23.60
C SER A 124 5.41 -4.36 24.11
N ILE A 125 5.36 -3.09 23.71
CA ILE A 125 4.27 -2.16 24.03
C ILE A 125 3.78 -1.45 22.77
N LEU A 126 2.48 -1.19 22.73
CA LEU A 126 1.87 -0.26 21.79
C LEU A 126 1.62 1.05 22.53
N VAL A 127 2.23 2.12 22.03
CA VAL A 127 2.08 3.49 22.56
C VAL A 127 1.21 4.28 21.60
N ARG A 128 0.12 4.86 22.11
CA ARG A 128 -0.75 5.81 21.40
C ARG A 128 -0.17 7.21 21.55
N THR A 129 0.07 7.91 20.45
CA THR A 129 0.72 9.23 20.53
C THR A 129 -0.28 10.36 20.75
N GLY A 130 -1.57 10.11 20.53
CA GLY A 130 -2.61 11.14 20.45
C GLY A 130 -2.52 12.01 19.18
N LEU A 131 -1.51 11.81 18.34
CA LEU A 131 -1.34 12.57 17.11
C LEU A 131 -2.27 12.06 16.03
N ILE A 132 -3.07 12.99 15.54
CA ILE A 132 -3.95 12.79 14.40
C ILE A 132 -3.11 12.72 13.14
N PHE A 133 -3.23 11.61 12.42
CA PHE A 133 -2.73 11.47 11.06
C PHE A 133 -3.78 11.99 10.09
N ALA A 134 -3.50 13.13 9.46
CA ALA A 134 -4.42 13.72 8.49
C ALA A 134 -4.59 12.80 7.29
N PRO A 135 -5.78 12.76 6.67
CA PRO A 135 -5.97 11.97 5.47
C PRO A 135 -5.05 12.41 4.33
N THR A 136 -4.36 11.45 3.74
CA THR A 136 -3.42 11.62 2.64
C THR A 136 -4.15 11.65 1.31
N ASN A 137 -3.84 12.62 0.46
CA ASN A 137 -4.36 12.75 -0.91
C ASN A 137 -3.19 12.92 -1.87
N TRP A 138 -2.26 11.96 -1.82
CA TRP A 138 -1.03 12.03 -2.57
C TRP A 138 -1.29 11.67 -4.03
N SER A 139 -0.49 12.28 -4.87
CA SER A 139 -0.50 12.17 -6.32
C SER A 139 0.91 12.42 -6.80
N ARG A 140 1.12 12.29 -8.11
CA ARG A 140 2.38 12.64 -8.77
C ARG A 140 2.93 14.03 -8.41
N SER A 141 2.07 15.01 -8.12
CA SER A 141 2.50 16.41 -7.91
C SER A 141 2.77 16.78 -6.45
N ASN A 142 2.27 15.99 -5.49
CA ASN A 142 2.29 16.35 -4.07
C ASN A 142 2.66 15.18 -3.14
N MET A 143 3.21 14.09 -3.68
CA MET A 143 3.72 12.99 -2.86
C MET A 143 4.90 13.45 -1.97
N PRO A 144 5.02 12.91 -0.75
CA PRO A 144 6.13 13.22 0.14
C PRO A 144 7.45 12.71 -0.47
N LYS A 145 8.50 13.51 -0.35
CA LYS A 145 9.84 13.18 -0.90
C LYS A 145 10.67 12.29 0.04
N THR A 146 10.25 12.13 1.28
CA THR A 146 10.93 11.39 2.34
C THR A 146 9.88 10.75 3.24
N SER A 147 10.33 9.89 4.16
CA SER A 147 9.53 9.42 5.30
C SER A 147 8.66 10.54 5.89
N TYR A 148 7.36 10.30 6.06
CA TYR A 148 6.41 11.37 6.40
C TYR A 148 6.42 11.75 7.89
N LEU A 149 6.68 10.79 8.78
CA LEU A 149 6.74 10.99 10.22
C LEU A 149 8.00 10.34 10.77
N LEU A 150 8.80 11.11 11.50
CA LEU A 150 9.93 10.63 12.27
C LEU A 150 9.53 10.53 13.74
N THR A 151 9.78 9.38 14.36
CA THR A 151 9.61 9.22 15.80
C THR A 151 10.93 8.76 16.41
N LYS A 152 11.39 9.49 17.43
CA LYS A 152 12.59 9.16 18.21
C LYS A 152 12.17 8.68 19.59
N LEU A 153 12.75 7.59 20.05
CA LEU A 153 12.68 7.17 21.44
C LEU A 153 13.87 7.73 22.20
N LEU A 154 13.61 8.59 23.18
CA LEU A 154 14.60 9.13 24.10
C LEU A 154 14.47 8.50 25.49
N LEU A 155 15.60 8.34 26.17
CA LEU A 155 15.66 8.01 27.59
C LEU A 155 16.64 8.98 28.26
N PHE A 156 16.15 9.79 29.20
CA PHE A 156 16.97 10.87 29.82
C PHE A 156 17.66 11.76 28.77
N ASP A 157 16.91 12.18 27.75
CA ASP A 157 17.36 12.99 26.60
C ASP A 157 18.38 12.32 25.66
N GLU A 158 18.74 11.06 25.90
CA GLU A 158 19.62 10.27 25.02
C GLU A 158 18.80 9.48 24.00
N LEU A 159 19.22 9.51 22.73
CA LEU A 159 18.57 8.75 21.66
C LEU A 159 18.82 7.25 21.82
N ILE A 160 17.75 6.48 22.01
CA ILE A 160 17.81 5.02 22.07
C ILE A 160 17.63 4.40 20.68
N THR A 161 16.56 4.82 19.98
CA THR A 161 16.26 4.36 18.62
C THR A 161 15.31 5.35 17.96
N PHE A 162 15.14 5.23 16.64
CA PHE A 162 14.15 6.00 15.90
C PHE A 162 13.51 5.13 14.83
N GLY A 163 12.37 5.57 14.32
CA GLY A 163 11.64 4.90 13.25
C GLY A 163 10.82 5.92 12.47
N PHE A 164 10.38 5.49 11.29
CA PHE A 164 9.55 6.28 10.42
C PHE A 164 8.23 5.59 10.16
N LEU A 165 7.17 6.36 9.85
CA LEU A 165 6.03 5.79 9.15
C LEU A 165 6.50 5.42 7.73
N PRO A 166 6.50 4.13 7.37
CA PRO A 166 7.13 3.68 6.14
C PRO A 166 6.34 4.15 4.92
N LEU A 167 7.05 4.77 3.99
CA LEU A 167 6.68 4.81 2.58
C LEU A 167 7.68 3.92 1.87
N MET A 168 7.18 3.01 1.06
CA MET A 168 7.98 2.00 0.38
C MET A 168 7.60 1.97 -1.11
N PRO A 169 7.75 3.09 -1.84
CA PRO A 169 7.34 3.16 -3.23
C PRO A 169 8.29 2.40 -4.17
N ASP A 170 9.50 2.07 -3.75
CA ASP A 170 10.59 1.49 -4.56
C ASP A 170 11.18 0.21 -3.92
N TRP A 171 10.41 -0.48 -3.06
CA TRP A 171 10.94 -1.61 -2.31
C TRP A 171 11.35 -2.79 -3.21
N MET A 172 10.72 -2.97 -4.38
CA MET A 172 11.10 -4.05 -5.29
C MET A 172 12.43 -3.72 -5.95
N GLU A 173 12.66 -2.48 -6.36
CA GLU A 173 13.94 -1.99 -6.86
C GLU A 173 15.06 -2.17 -5.81
N GLU A 174 14.84 -1.69 -4.58
CA GLU A 174 15.81 -1.81 -3.49
C GLU A 174 16.14 -3.28 -3.16
N SER A 175 15.15 -4.16 -3.30
CA SER A 175 15.27 -5.58 -2.98
C SER A 175 15.66 -6.45 -4.18
N MET A 176 15.88 -5.86 -5.36
CA MET A 176 16.02 -6.62 -6.62
C MET A 176 17.16 -7.65 -6.58
N SER A 177 18.25 -7.35 -5.87
CA SER A 177 19.37 -8.29 -5.67
C SER A 177 19.00 -9.57 -4.90
N ILE A 178 17.88 -9.54 -4.16
CA ILE A 178 17.37 -10.63 -3.33
C ILE A 178 16.16 -11.29 -4.02
N ILE A 179 15.27 -10.50 -4.61
CA ILE A 179 14.00 -11.01 -5.15
C ILE A 179 14.03 -11.32 -6.64
N GLY A 180 14.99 -10.76 -7.41
CA GLY A 180 14.97 -10.80 -8.87
C GLY A 180 15.16 -12.18 -9.50
N PHE A 181 15.62 -13.18 -8.73
CA PHE A 181 15.77 -14.57 -9.17
C PHE A 181 14.67 -15.50 -8.63
N LEU A 182 13.77 -14.99 -7.78
CA LEU A 182 12.68 -15.76 -7.19
C LEU A 182 11.51 -15.83 -8.17
N SER A 183 10.79 -16.96 -8.16
CA SER A 183 9.52 -17.05 -8.87
C SER A 183 8.45 -16.25 -8.12
N LEU A 184 7.36 -15.86 -8.80
CA LEU A 184 6.24 -15.20 -8.12
C LEU A 184 5.67 -16.04 -6.97
N SER A 185 5.70 -17.37 -7.06
CA SER A 185 5.27 -18.28 -6.00
C SER A 185 6.18 -18.29 -4.77
N ASP A 186 7.42 -17.80 -4.89
CA ASP A 186 8.37 -17.68 -3.78
C ASP A 186 8.33 -16.29 -3.11
N LEU A 187 7.54 -15.36 -3.66
CA LEU A 187 7.43 -14.00 -3.16
C LEU A 187 6.21 -13.81 -2.27
N VAL A 188 6.40 -13.05 -1.18
CA VAL A 188 5.30 -12.49 -0.40
C VAL A 188 5.05 -11.08 -0.91
N ILE A 189 3.96 -10.91 -1.67
CA ILE A 189 3.59 -9.63 -2.27
C ILE A 189 2.40 -9.05 -1.51
N PRO A 190 2.50 -7.84 -0.94
CA PRO A 190 1.38 -7.22 -0.25
C PRO A 190 0.30 -6.79 -1.25
N GLY A 191 -0.94 -7.14 -0.93
CA GLY A 191 -2.11 -6.84 -1.74
C GLY A 191 -3.28 -6.29 -0.95
N THR A 192 -4.21 -5.62 -1.64
CA THR A 192 -5.47 -5.17 -1.05
C THR A 192 -6.66 -5.80 -1.76
N TYR A 193 -7.65 -6.25 -0.97
CA TYR A 193 -8.91 -6.78 -1.48
C TYR A 193 -9.85 -5.64 -1.85
N GLN A 194 -10.46 -5.72 -3.04
CA GLN A 194 -11.29 -4.64 -3.61
C GLN A 194 -10.61 -3.28 -3.45
N SER A 195 -9.39 -3.15 -3.97
CA SER A 195 -8.48 -2.02 -3.75
C SER A 195 -9.11 -0.66 -4.05
N ALA A 196 -9.98 -0.62 -5.06
CA ALA A 196 -10.65 0.58 -5.49
C ALA A 196 -11.95 0.90 -4.72
N ALA A 197 -12.39 0.04 -3.80
CA ALA A 197 -13.50 0.31 -2.90
C ALA A 197 -13.03 1.15 -1.70
N TYR A 198 -12.41 2.31 -1.98
CA TYR A 198 -11.87 3.18 -0.96
C TYR A 198 -12.81 4.34 -0.60
N ARG A 199 -12.80 4.71 0.68
CA ARG A 199 -13.39 5.96 1.16
C ARG A 199 -12.76 6.29 2.49
N ARG A 200 -12.28 7.53 2.61
CA ARG A 200 -11.84 8.05 3.91
C ARG A 200 -13.00 8.02 4.90
N TYR A 201 -12.76 7.35 6.02
CA TYR A 201 -13.73 7.24 7.09
C TYR A 201 -14.19 8.63 7.56
N ARG A 202 -15.50 8.79 7.71
CA ARG A 202 -16.11 9.96 8.35
C ARG A 202 -16.83 9.50 9.60
N VAL A 203 -16.86 10.34 10.65
CA VAL A 203 -17.56 10.02 11.91
C VAL A 203 -19.01 9.54 11.68
N ASN A 204 -19.70 10.15 10.71
CA ASN A 204 -21.07 9.79 10.34
C ASN A 204 -21.22 8.39 9.73
N ASP A 205 -20.12 7.76 9.29
CA ASP A 205 -20.13 6.42 8.71
C ASP A 205 -20.40 5.36 9.79
N MET A 206 -20.08 5.62 11.06
CA MET A 206 -20.46 4.76 12.20
C MET A 206 -21.98 4.51 12.28
N PHE A 207 -22.77 5.50 11.86
CA PHE A 207 -24.23 5.44 11.88
C PHE A 207 -24.81 4.98 10.54
N ARG A 208 -23.97 4.58 9.58
CA ARG A 208 -24.36 4.13 8.25
C ARG A 208 -23.77 2.76 7.97
N PRO A 209 -24.40 1.67 8.46
CA PRO A 209 -23.89 0.30 8.29
C PRO A 209 -23.56 -0.06 6.84
N ARG A 210 -24.31 0.50 5.88
CA ARG A 210 -24.05 0.35 4.44
C ARG A 210 -22.64 0.78 4.02
N VAL A 211 -22.03 1.77 4.66
CA VAL A 211 -20.67 2.23 4.30
C VAL A 211 -19.65 1.11 4.49
N GLY A 212 -19.72 0.37 5.59
CA GLY A 212 -18.82 -0.76 5.86
C GLY A 212 -19.03 -1.97 4.93
N PHE A 213 -20.16 -2.04 4.23
CA PHE A 213 -20.40 -3.05 3.18
C PHE A 213 -19.94 -2.60 1.79
N ILE A 214 -19.71 -1.30 1.58
CA ILE A 214 -19.32 -0.74 0.28
C ILE A 214 -17.81 -0.56 0.22
N TYR A 215 -17.20 -0.04 1.28
CA TYR A 215 -15.80 0.37 1.27
C TYR A 215 -14.93 -0.53 2.15
N THR A 216 -13.84 -1.02 1.60
CA THR A 216 -12.87 -1.92 2.25
C THR A 216 -11.55 -1.21 2.55
N GLN A 217 -11.28 -0.09 1.88
CA GLN A 217 -10.04 0.67 2.00
C GLN A 217 -10.32 2.12 2.44
N GLU A 218 -9.37 2.77 3.10
CA GLU A 218 -9.43 4.21 3.34
C GLU A 218 -8.66 5.03 2.30
N GLU A 219 -7.61 4.43 1.74
CA GLU A 219 -6.64 5.09 0.86
C GLU A 219 -6.97 4.87 -0.60
N ASP A 220 -6.72 5.89 -1.41
CA ASP A 220 -6.76 5.76 -2.88
C ASP A 220 -5.64 4.87 -3.41
N ILE A 221 -5.73 4.51 -4.69
CA ILE A 221 -4.81 3.56 -5.33
C ILE A 221 -3.38 4.08 -5.32
N PHE A 222 -3.19 5.36 -5.67
CA PHE A 222 -1.85 5.95 -5.66
C PHE A 222 -1.21 5.87 -4.26
N THR A 223 -1.95 6.20 -3.21
CA THR A 223 -1.46 6.15 -1.82
C THR A 223 -1.19 4.71 -1.36
N GLN A 224 -2.04 3.75 -1.73
CA GLN A 224 -1.78 2.32 -1.47
C GLN A 224 -0.45 1.87 -2.07
N LEU A 225 -0.16 2.27 -3.32
CA LEU A 225 1.11 1.94 -3.99
C LEU A 225 2.32 2.58 -3.29
N LEU A 226 2.19 3.83 -2.80
CA LEU A 226 3.24 4.49 -2.00
C LEU A 226 3.51 3.79 -0.66
N TYR A 227 2.50 3.15 -0.06
CA TYR A 227 2.67 2.30 1.13
C TYR A 227 3.30 0.93 0.83
N GLY A 228 3.53 0.61 -0.44
CA GLY A 228 4.21 -0.61 -0.86
C GLY A 228 3.28 -1.72 -1.36
N ILE A 229 1.97 -1.49 -1.46
CA ILE A 229 1.03 -2.44 -2.08
C ILE A 229 1.44 -2.68 -3.54
N ARG A 230 1.47 -3.94 -3.96
CA ARG A 230 1.78 -4.33 -5.34
C ARG A 230 0.75 -5.26 -5.97
N TYR A 231 -0.24 -5.72 -5.22
CA TYR A 231 -1.38 -6.47 -5.76
C TYR A 231 -2.69 -5.72 -5.54
N LEU A 232 -3.41 -5.41 -6.61
CA LEU A 232 -4.67 -4.67 -6.58
C LEU A 232 -5.83 -5.54 -7.09
N ASP A 233 -6.93 -5.62 -6.35
CA ASP A 233 -8.19 -6.25 -6.79
C ASP A 233 -9.20 -5.19 -7.24
N LEU A 234 -9.47 -5.14 -8.54
CA LEU A 234 -10.38 -4.19 -9.20
C LEU A 234 -11.58 -4.93 -9.77
N ARG A 235 -12.79 -4.47 -9.43
CA ARG A 235 -14.04 -5.08 -9.89
C ARG A 235 -14.93 -4.07 -10.63
N PRO A 236 -14.61 -3.72 -11.89
CA PRO A 236 -15.38 -2.76 -12.65
C PRO A 236 -16.66 -3.38 -13.21
N ALA A 237 -17.71 -2.57 -13.37
CA ALA A 237 -18.92 -2.94 -14.09
C ALA A 237 -19.16 -1.97 -15.25
N ALA A 238 -19.61 -2.51 -16.38
CA ALA A 238 -19.95 -1.70 -17.54
C ALA A 238 -21.29 -0.98 -17.34
N GLN A 239 -21.34 0.31 -17.66
CA GLN A 239 -22.54 1.10 -17.71
C GLN A 239 -22.64 1.75 -19.09
N ARG A 240 -23.71 1.44 -19.84
CA ARG A 240 -23.88 1.95 -21.20
C ARG A 240 -23.86 3.48 -21.22
N ASN A 241 -22.96 4.04 -22.02
CA ASN A 241 -22.86 5.47 -22.25
C ASN A 241 -22.49 5.72 -23.71
N ALA A 242 -23.47 6.17 -24.51
CA ALA A 242 -23.27 6.43 -25.93
C ALA A 242 -22.28 7.58 -26.22
N ALA A 243 -22.00 8.44 -25.24
CA ALA A 243 -21.00 9.50 -25.35
C ALA A 243 -19.59 9.01 -25.00
N SER A 244 -19.45 7.85 -24.34
CA SER A 244 -18.15 7.24 -24.08
C SER A 244 -17.53 6.76 -25.38
N LYS A 245 -16.23 7.01 -25.56
CA LYS A 245 -15.43 6.48 -26.67
C LYS A 245 -15.49 4.96 -26.77
N TYR A 246 -15.73 4.28 -25.64
CA TYR A 246 -15.79 2.83 -25.53
C TYR A 246 -17.22 2.29 -25.64
N GLY A 247 -18.23 3.17 -25.78
CA GLY A 247 -19.66 2.82 -25.67
C GLY A 247 -20.17 2.61 -24.24
N TYR A 248 -19.25 2.58 -23.26
CA TYR A 248 -19.52 2.30 -21.85
C TYR A 248 -18.59 3.10 -20.94
N ASP A 249 -19.09 3.45 -19.76
CA ASP A 249 -18.28 3.85 -18.61
C ASP A 249 -18.06 2.63 -17.71
N TYR A 250 -16.93 2.59 -17.02
CA TYR A 250 -16.57 1.47 -16.14
C TYR A 250 -16.46 1.94 -14.69
N TRP A 251 -17.35 1.44 -13.84
CA TRP A 251 -17.48 1.87 -12.44
C TRP A 251 -17.12 0.74 -11.49
N ILE A 252 -16.43 1.06 -10.40
CA ILE A 252 -16.00 0.07 -9.42
C ILE A 252 -17.16 -0.36 -8.53
N LEU A 253 -17.30 -1.68 -8.38
CA LEU A 253 -18.22 -2.32 -7.45
C LEU A 253 -17.49 -2.96 -6.26
N ASN A 254 -18.21 -3.05 -5.16
CA ASN A 254 -17.97 -4.04 -4.12
C ASN A 254 -19.17 -5.00 -4.09
N GLY A 255 -18.97 -6.21 -4.60
CA GLY A 255 -20.07 -7.13 -4.88
C GLY A 255 -21.07 -6.52 -5.86
N ARG A 256 -22.30 -6.22 -5.40
CA ARG A 256 -23.34 -5.54 -6.21
C ARG A 256 -23.47 -4.05 -5.89
N MET A 257 -22.62 -3.51 -5.03
CA MET A 257 -22.76 -2.15 -4.51
C MET A 257 -21.81 -1.20 -5.23
N PRO A 258 -22.29 -0.10 -5.83
CA PRO A 258 -21.43 0.88 -6.47
C PRO A 258 -20.64 1.67 -5.41
N THR A 259 -19.34 1.81 -5.66
CA THR A 259 -18.44 2.60 -4.79
C THR A 259 -18.50 4.09 -5.11
N GLY A 260 -18.90 4.43 -6.34
CA GLY A 260 -18.89 5.78 -6.90
C GLY A 260 -17.58 6.16 -7.58
N HIS A 261 -16.65 5.22 -7.75
CA HIS A 261 -15.37 5.46 -8.41
C HIS A 261 -15.36 4.92 -9.84
N GLU A 262 -14.85 5.71 -10.76
CA GLU A 262 -14.60 5.30 -12.14
C GLU A 262 -13.26 4.56 -12.25
N LEU A 263 -13.18 3.55 -13.11
CA LEU A 263 -11.95 2.79 -13.34
C LEU A 263 -10.85 3.63 -14.02
N ALA A 264 -11.22 4.57 -14.90
CA ALA A 264 -10.24 5.30 -15.71
C ALA A 264 -9.24 6.14 -14.87
N PRO A 265 -9.66 6.93 -13.87
CA PRO A 265 -8.73 7.60 -12.94
C PRO A 265 -7.86 6.63 -12.13
N ILE A 266 -8.40 5.47 -11.74
CA ILE A 266 -7.66 4.45 -10.98
C ILE A 266 -6.50 3.87 -11.81
N LEU A 267 -6.74 3.55 -13.08
CA LEU A 267 -5.69 3.09 -13.98
C LEU A 267 -4.64 4.17 -14.23
N GLU A 268 -5.07 5.44 -14.25
CA GLU A 268 -4.17 6.59 -14.37
C GLU A 268 -3.28 6.77 -13.14
N ASP A 269 -3.77 6.50 -11.93
CA ASP A 269 -2.95 6.46 -10.71
C ASP A 269 -1.85 5.40 -10.80
N VAL A 270 -2.19 4.19 -11.28
CA VAL A 270 -1.21 3.12 -11.51
C VAL A 270 -0.15 3.55 -12.53
N ALA A 271 -0.58 4.10 -13.68
CA ALA A 271 0.34 4.56 -14.71
C ALA A 271 1.26 5.68 -14.19
N ASN A 272 0.71 6.63 -13.44
CA ASN A 272 1.48 7.70 -12.82
C ASN A 272 2.51 7.17 -11.83
N PHE A 273 2.15 6.17 -11.02
CA PHE A 273 3.08 5.51 -10.10
C PHE A 273 4.23 4.83 -10.86
N LEU A 274 3.94 3.99 -11.85
CA LEU A 274 4.96 3.28 -12.64
C LEU A 274 5.85 4.22 -13.46
N ASN A 275 5.33 5.37 -13.89
CA ASN A 275 6.14 6.41 -14.54
C ASN A 275 7.15 7.08 -13.58
N ILE A 276 6.85 7.11 -12.28
CA ILE A 276 7.74 7.67 -11.26
C ILE A 276 8.71 6.60 -10.76
N PHE A 277 8.24 5.36 -10.61
CA PHE A 277 8.99 4.21 -10.09
C PHE A 277 9.08 3.10 -11.15
N PRO A 278 9.91 3.26 -12.18
CA PRO A 278 9.93 2.39 -13.37
C PRO A 278 10.45 0.98 -13.13
N ALA A 279 11.12 0.71 -12.01
CA ALA A 279 11.62 -0.61 -11.63
C ALA A 279 10.60 -1.45 -10.84
N GLU A 280 9.45 -0.87 -10.49
CA GLU A 280 8.40 -1.56 -9.76
C GLU A 280 7.47 -2.36 -10.69
N VAL A 281 6.84 -3.38 -10.12
CA VAL A 281 5.85 -4.22 -10.83
C VAL A 281 4.55 -4.23 -10.05
N VAL A 282 3.44 -3.86 -10.71
CA VAL A 282 2.12 -3.85 -10.08
C VAL A 282 1.25 -4.94 -10.69
N PHE A 283 0.78 -5.84 -9.85
CA PHE A 283 -0.19 -6.88 -10.16
C PHE A 283 -1.60 -6.31 -9.98
N ILE A 284 -2.48 -6.50 -10.95
CA ILE A 284 -3.86 -5.99 -10.93
C ILE A 284 -4.83 -7.11 -11.28
N ASP A 285 -5.49 -7.72 -10.31
CA ASP A 285 -6.68 -8.49 -10.60
C ASP A 285 -7.79 -7.58 -11.15
N ILE A 286 -8.31 -7.87 -12.34
CA ILE A 286 -9.51 -7.21 -12.85
C ILE A 286 -10.60 -8.27 -12.98
N SER A 287 -11.60 -8.22 -12.09
CA SER A 287 -12.80 -9.06 -12.02
C SER A 287 -14.06 -8.31 -12.49
N PRO A 288 -14.30 -8.17 -13.80
CA PRO A 288 -15.34 -7.31 -14.30
C PRO A 288 -16.73 -7.94 -14.24
N VAL A 289 -17.75 -7.10 -14.02
CA VAL A 289 -19.16 -7.44 -14.25
C VAL A 289 -19.55 -6.88 -15.62
N VAL A 290 -19.41 -7.74 -16.63
CA VAL A 290 -19.80 -7.49 -18.03
C VAL A 290 -20.72 -8.62 -18.49
N TYR A 291 -21.51 -8.36 -19.53
CA TYR A 291 -22.52 -9.27 -20.07
C TYR A 291 -22.42 -9.44 -21.58
N THR A 292 -21.70 -8.55 -22.28
CA THR A 292 -21.57 -8.61 -23.74
C THR A 292 -20.11 -8.49 -24.19
N ASP A 293 -19.84 -8.95 -25.41
CA ASP A 293 -18.51 -8.85 -26.01
C ASP A 293 -18.10 -7.39 -26.22
N GLU A 294 -19.06 -6.49 -26.49
CA GLU A 294 -18.80 -5.05 -26.61
C GLU A 294 -18.40 -4.41 -25.28
N GLU A 295 -19.02 -4.82 -24.17
CA GLU A 295 -18.64 -4.40 -22.83
C GLU A 295 -17.23 -4.87 -22.47
N CYS A 296 -16.88 -6.10 -22.83
CA CYS A 296 -15.51 -6.59 -22.66
C CYS A 296 -14.55 -5.79 -23.55
N ALA A 297 -14.84 -5.64 -24.84
CA ALA A 297 -13.99 -4.93 -25.79
C ALA A 297 -13.71 -3.48 -25.38
N GLY A 298 -14.72 -2.77 -24.87
CA GLY A 298 -14.54 -1.42 -24.36
C GLY A 298 -13.64 -1.36 -23.12
N LEU A 299 -13.73 -2.35 -22.22
CA LEU A 299 -12.87 -2.42 -21.03
C LEU A 299 -11.42 -2.65 -21.42
N ILE A 300 -11.17 -3.57 -22.35
CA ILE A 300 -9.84 -3.84 -22.92
C ILE A 300 -9.25 -2.55 -23.49
N GLN A 301 -10.04 -1.83 -24.27
CA GLN A 301 -9.61 -0.61 -24.92
C GLN A 301 -9.26 0.47 -23.89
N LEU A 302 -10.06 0.63 -22.83
CA LEU A 302 -9.77 1.54 -21.73
C LEU A 302 -8.46 1.17 -21.01
N VAL A 303 -8.27 -0.11 -20.67
CA VAL A 303 -7.06 -0.59 -20.00
C VAL A 303 -5.83 -0.37 -20.86
N ALA A 304 -5.90 -0.73 -22.14
CA ALA A 304 -4.82 -0.53 -23.10
C ALA A 304 -4.51 0.97 -23.31
N GLU A 305 -5.51 1.84 -23.33
CA GLU A 305 -5.30 3.29 -23.45
C GLU A 305 -4.59 3.86 -22.22
N LYS A 306 -5.02 3.47 -21.02
CA LYS A 306 -4.48 4.03 -19.77
C LYS A 306 -3.14 3.44 -19.37
N LEU A 307 -2.89 2.17 -19.65
CA LEU A 307 -1.68 1.45 -19.21
C LEU A 307 -0.75 1.04 -20.36
N GLY A 308 -1.14 1.14 -21.63
CA GLY A 308 -0.49 0.45 -22.76
C GLY A 308 1.01 0.67 -22.95
N ASN A 309 1.59 1.77 -22.44
CA ASN A 309 3.03 2.02 -22.49
C ASN A 309 3.84 1.27 -21.40
N VAL A 310 3.16 0.71 -20.39
CA VAL A 310 3.76 0.12 -19.17
C VAL A 310 3.14 -1.24 -18.83
N PHE A 311 2.50 -1.86 -19.82
CA PHE A 311 1.55 -2.96 -19.63
C PHE A 311 2.01 -4.20 -20.41
N THR A 312 2.12 -5.32 -19.69
CA THR A 312 2.27 -6.64 -20.31
C THR A 312 1.08 -7.50 -19.89
N LEU A 313 0.28 -7.86 -20.86
CA LEU A 313 -0.95 -8.57 -20.62
C LEU A 313 -0.66 -10.09 -20.54
N THR A 314 -0.99 -10.81 -19.46
CA THR A 314 -0.43 -12.17 -19.20
C THR A 314 -1.34 -13.44 -19.33
N LYS A 315 -2.57 -13.52 -18.78
CA LYS A 315 -3.58 -14.58 -19.18
C LYS A 315 -5.06 -14.15 -19.58
N ILE A 316 -5.62 -14.51 -20.79
CA ILE A 316 -7.07 -14.37 -21.21
C ILE A 316 -7.62 -15.76 -20.94
N GLU A 317 -8.64 -15.91 -20.11
CA GLU A 317 -9.42 -17.15 -20.07
C GLU A 317 -10.91 -16.86 -20.10
N ARG A 318 -11.62 -17.68 -20.89
CA ARG A 318 -13.07 -17.72 -20.95
C ARG A 318 -13.52 -18.90 -20.09
N MET A 319 -14.32 -18.65 -19.06
CA MET A 319 -15.02 -19.72 -18.34
C MET A 319 -16.49 -19.71 -18.74
N ASP A 320 -16.94 -20.77 -19.40
CA ASP A 320 -18.36 -20.99 -19.62
C ASP A 320 -18.98 -21.52 -18.32
N PHE A 321 -19.78 -20.70 -17.63
CA PHE A 321 -20.58 -21.16 -16.50
C PHE A 321 -21.72 -22.05 -17.01
N ALA A 322 -21.56 -23.37 -16.91
CA ALA A 322 -22.67 -24.31 -17.03
C ALA A 322 -23.52 -24.26 -15.74
N CYS A 323 -24.50 -23.37 -15.69
CA CYS A 323 -25.52 -23.41 -14.63
C CYS A 323 -26.46 -24.60 -14.88
N TYR A 324 -26.39 -25.63 -14.02
CA TYR A 324 -27.50 -26.55 -13.79
C TYR A 324 -28.59 -25.79 -13.04
N PHE A 325 -29.56 -25.23 -13.76
CA PHE A 325 -30.88 -24.90 -13.22
C PHE A 325 -31.94 -25.33 -14.23
N GLU A 326 -32.72 -26.35 -13.86
CA GLU A 326 -33.93 -26.73 -14.58
C GLU A 326 -34.96 -25.60 -14.46
N GLY A 327 -35.34 -25.02 -15.60
CA GLY A 327 -36.57 -24.27 -15.75
C GLY A 327 -36.44 -22.75 -15.58
N GLY A 328 -36.35 -22.05 -16.71
CA GLY A 328 -36.58 -20.61 -16.79
C GLY A 328 -35.45 -19.88 -17.49
N SER A 329 -35.73 -19.39 -18.68
CA SER A 329 -34.85 -18.60 -19.53
C SER A 329 -34.33 -17.33 -18.85
N GLU A 330 -33.12 -17.38 -18.31
CA GLU A 330 -32.28 -16.21 -18.03
C GLU A 330 -30.85 -16.52 -18.51
N CYS A 331 -30.28 -15.61 -19.33
CA CYS A 331 -28.91 -15.72 -19.81
C CYS A 331 -27.92 -15.87 -18.65
N PRO A 332 -26.93 -16.76 -18.72
CA PRO A 332 -25.85 -16.78 -17.75
C PRO A 332 -25.05 -15.47 -17.83
N PRO A 333 -24.52 -14.95 -16.71
CA PRO A 333 -23.56 -13.84 -16.75
C PRO A 333 -22.33 -14.28 -17.55
N LEU A 334 -22.00 -13.52 -18.60
CA LEU A 334 -20.82 -13.72 -19.46
C LEU A 334 -19.63 -13.02 -18.81
N VAL A 335 -18.87 -13.75 -17.99
CA VAL A 335 -17.65 -13.20 -17.38
C VAL A 335 -16.45 -13.52 -18.26
N TRP A 336 -15.86 -12.49 -18.88
CA TRP A 336 -14.70 -12.58 -19.76
C TRP A 336 -13.46 -12.01 -19.08
N TYR A 337 -12.30 -12.63 -19.30
CA TYR A 337 -11.04 -12.19 -18.69
C TYR A 337 -9.88 -12.11 -19.67
N LEU A 338 -8.95 -11.19 -19.42
CA LEU A 338 -8.00 -10.72 -20.42
C LEU A 338 -6.51 -11.01 -20.17
N SER A 339 -5.90 -11.75 -21.09
CA SER A 339 -4.62 -11.50 -21.75
C SER A 339 -4.25 -11.91 -23.18
N THR A 340 -3.10 -11.36 -23.60
CA THR A 340 -2.12 -11.88 -24.56
C THR A 340 -0.75 -12.29 -23.97
N LEU A 341 -0.54 -13.57 -23.61
CA LEU A 341 0.80 -14.19 -23.77
C LEU A 341 1.02 -14.41 -25.27
N ASP A 342 1.55 -13.39 -25.96
CA ASP A 342 2.36 -13.46 -27.20
C ASP A 342 2.28 -12.13 -27.97
N THR A 343 3.23 -11.21 -27.71
CA THR A 343 3.89 -10.39 -28.75
C THR A 343 5.06 -9.63 -28.11
N LEU A 344 6.23 -10.25 -28.02
CA LEU A 344 7.47 -9.50 -28.29
C LEU A 344 7.76 -9.68 -29.78
N PRO A 345 8.07 -8.63 -30.54
CA PRO A 345 8.60 -8.80 -31.89
C PRO A 345 9.92 -9.57 -31.81
N LYS A 346 9.97 -10.76 -32.42
CA LYS A 346 11.23 -11.43 -32.78
C LYS A 346 11.93 -10.63 -33.88
N SER A 347 12.58 -9.53 -33.51
CA SER A 347 13.59 -8.86 -34.34
C SER A 347 14.34 -7.88 -33.42
N SER A 348 15.45 -8.25 -32.82
CA SER A 348 16.75 -8.16 -33.49
C SER A 348 17.83 -8.76 -32.59
N PHE A 349 18.23 -9.99 -32.90
CA PHE A 349 19.59 -10.46 -32.66
C PHE A 349 20.03 -11.12 -33.96
N SER A 350 20.69 -10.33 -34.80
CA SER A 350 21.53 -10.81 -35.88
C SER A 350 22.89 -10.15 -35.67
N GLU A 351 23.86 -11.01 -35.31
CA GLU A 351 25.32 -10.81 -35.21
C GLU A 351 25.87 -9.88 -34.12
#